data_AF-A0A4U7D339-F1
#
_entry.id   AF-A0A4U7D339-F1
#
_cell.length_a   1.000
_cell.length_b   1.000
_cell.length_c   1.000
_cell.angle_alpha   90.00
_cell.angle_beta   90.00
_cell.angle_gamma   90.00
#
_symmetry.space_group_name_H-M   'P 1'
#
loop_
_entity.id
_entity.type
_entity.pdbx_description
1 polymer ?
#
loop_
_entity_poly.entity_id
_entity_poly.type
_entity_poly.pdbx_seq_one_letter_code
_entity_poly.pdbx_strand_id
1 'polypeptide(L)'
;MKLTLFFCAGNIHVSTHTDYISQMAGIGKRMPLTMVAFTVASLGMAGIPLLAGFVSKYYMLIGGVRMGMNFTPVAYYLAGALLLSGVLNIAYFWPVIYTAF
;
A
#
# COMPACT_ATOMS: atom_id res chain seq x y z
N MET A 1 5.16 -5.24 4.38
CA MET A 1 4.89 -3.82 4.06
C MET A 1 4.15 -3.09 5.16
N LYS A 2 3.14 -3.69 5.81
CA LYS A 2 2.44 -3.05 6.95
C LYS A 2 3.38 -2.61 8.08
N LEU A 3 4.34 -3.45 8.46
CA LEU A 3 5.29 -3.18 9.55
C LEU A 3 6.10 -1.90 9.31
N THR A 4 6.63 -1.71 8.10
CA THR A 4 7.36 -0.50 7.69
C THR A 4 6.47 0.74 7.71
N LEU A 5 5.21 0.62 7.28
CA LEU A 5 4.24 1.73 7.33
C LEU A 5 3.93 2.16 8.77
N PHE A 6 3.69 1.21 9.67
CA PHE A 6 3.46 1.49 11.09
C PHE A 6 4.69 2.10 11.76
N PHE A 7 5.90 1.63 11.41
CA PHE A 7 7.14 2.18 11.95
C PHE A 7 7.39 3.62 11.47
N CYS A 8 7.12 3.90 10.18
CA CYS A 8 7.21 5.26 9.64
C CYS A 8 6.18 6.19 10.30
N ALA A 9 4.93 5.74 10.46
CA ALA A 9 3.89 6.51 11.15
C ALA A 9 4.26 6.81 12.61
N GLY A 10 4.79 5.82 13.34
CA GLY A 10 5.28 6.01 14.71
C GLY A 10 6.46 6.98 14.79
N ASN A 11 7.40 6.91 13.85
CA ASN A 11 8.53 7.84 13.79
C ASN A 11 8.08 9.28 13.50
N ILE A 12 7.09 9.45 12.61
CA ILE A 12 6.48 10.76 12.36
C ILE A 12 5.80 11.27 13.63
N HIS A 13 4.99 10.44 14.30
CA HIS A 13 4.32 10.83 15.56
C HIS A 13 5.31 11.26 16.65
N VAL A 14 6.39 10.50 16.88
CA VAL A 14 7.39 10.86 17.90
C VAL A 14 8.15 12.14 17.54
N SER A 15 8.35 12.41 16.25
CA SER A 15 9.15 13.57 15.81
C SER A 15 8.33 14.86 15.67
N THR A 16 7.04 14.77 15.32
CA THR A 16 6.19 15.94 15.09
C THR A 16 5.03 16.07 16.08
N HIS A 17 4.75 15.04 16.89
CA HIS A 17 3.57 14.98 17.79
C HIS A 17 2.23 15.27 17.07
N THR A 18 2.17 15.03 15.75
CA THR A 18 0.98 15.25 14.93
C THR A 18 0.42 13.93 14.43
N ASP A 19 -0.85 13.66 14.73
CA ASP A 19 -1.57 12.46 14.28
C ASP A 19 -2.44 12.70 13.04
N TYR A 20 -2.73 13.96 12.73
CA TYR A 20 -3.64 14.31 11.64
C TYR A 20 -2.89 14.53 10.33
N ILE A 21 -3.33 13.84 9.27
CA ILE A 21 -2.80 13.98 7.90
C ILE A 21 -2.85 15.45 7.43
N SER A 22 -3.86 16.22 7.84
CA SER A 22 -3.98 17.64 7.53
C SER A 22 -2.86 18.51 8.14
N GLN A 23 -2.23 18.05 9.21
CA GLN A 23 -1.11 18.72 9.88
C GLN A 23 0.24 18.19 9.40
N MET A 24 0.26 17.18 8.54
CA MET A 24 1.47 16.59 7.97
C MET A 24 2.05 17.37 6.77
N ALA A 25 1.48 18.53 6.45
CA ALA A 25 1.90 19.40 5.35
C ALA A 25 3.41 19.71 5.41
N GLY A 26 4.18 19.21 4.44
CA GLY A 26 5.62 19.49 4.31
C GLY A 26 6.55 18.65 5.21
N ILE A 27 6.04 17.62 5.90
CA ILE A 27 6.86 16.67 6.68
C ILE A 27 7.92 15.98 5.80
N GLY A 28 7.66 15.77 4.53
CA GLY A 28 8.57 15.20 3.55
C GLY A 28 9.87 15.98 3.36
N LYS A 29 9.87 17.30 3.60
CA LYS A 29 11.11 18.10 3.61
C LYS A 29 11.90 17.98 4.91
N ARG A 30 11.21 17.78 6.05
CA ARG A 30 11.86 17.59 7.36
C ARG A 30 12.38 16.17 7.56
N MET A 31 11.66 15.16 7.05
CA MET A 31 11.96 13.73 7.24
C MET A 31 11.94 12.97 5.90
N PRO A 32 12.85 13.29 4.97
CA PRO A 32 12.82 12.74 3.61
C PRO A 32 13.04 11.22 3.60
N LEU A 33 13.92 10.68 4.45
CA LEU A 33 14.18 9.24 4.52
C LEU A 33 12.94 8.45 4.95
N THR A 34 12.23 8.93 5.98
CA THR A 34 11.01 8.29 6.50
C THR A 34 9.88 8.33 5.47
N MET A 35 9.72 9.45 4.78
CA MET A 35 8.70 9.60 3.73
C MET A 35 9.02 8.80 2.46
N VAL A 36 10.29 8.68 2.07
CA VAL A 36 10.69 7.78 0.97
C VAL A 36 10.42 6.33 1.34
N ALA A 37 10.78 5.90 2.56
CA ALA A 37 10.49 4.55 3.03
C ALA A 37 8.97 4.27 3.11
N PHE A 38 8.17 5.24 3.57
CA PHE A 38 6.71 5.16 3.59
C PHE A 38 6.14 5.05 2.17
N THR A 39 6.66 5.83 1.23
CA THR A 39 6.25 5.81 -0.18
C THR A 39 6.58 4.47 -0.83
N VAL A 40 7.78 3.93 -0.65
CA VAL A 40 8.15 2.61 -1.18
C VAL A 40 7.31 1.51 -0.54
N ALA A 41 7.05 1.58 0.76
CA ALA A 41 6.22 0.60 1.46
C ALA A 41 4.74 0.65 1.02
N SER A 42 4.19 1.84 0.77
CA SER A 42 2.81 2.02 0.30
C SER A 42 2.64 1.58 -1.15
N LEU A 43 3.61 1.91 -2.03
CA LEU A 43 3.69 1.35 -3.39
C LEU A 43 3.82 -0.18 -3.36
N GLY A 44 4.52 -0.71 -2.37
CA GLY A 44 4.65 -2.13 -2.16
C GLY A 44 3.34 -2.78 -1.72
N MET A 45 2.52 -2.07 -0.94
CA MET A 45 1.19 -2.51 -0.52
C MET A 45 0.14 -2.37 -1.65
N ALA A 46 0.29 -1.38 -2.52
CA ALA A 46 -0.47 -1.24 -3.76
C ALA A 46 -0.25 -2.41 -4.74
N GLY A 47 0.94 -3.01 -4.69
CA GLY A 47 1.29 -4.16 -5.52
C GLY A 47 1.89 -3.75 -6.87
N ILE A 48 2.77 -2.74 -6.88
CA ILE A 48 3.56 -2.39 -8.07
C ILE A 48 4.47 -3.57 -8.44
N PRO A 49 4.62 -3.92 -9.74
CA PRO A 49 5.31 -5.12 -10.23
C PRO A 49 6.74 -5.35 -9.73
N LEU A 50 7.39 -4.34 -9.14
CA LEU A 50 8.75 -4.42 -8.59
C LEU A 50 8.82 -4.72 -7.08
N LEU A 51 7.69 -4.78 -6.38
CA LEU A 51 7.64 -4.88 -4.93
C LEU A 51 6.97 -6.17 -4.44
N ALA A 52 7.35 -6.62 -3.25
CA ALA A 52 6.92 -7.92 -2.72
C ALA A 52 5.39 -8.11 -2.64
N GLY A 53 4.61 -7.02 -2.53
CA GLY A 53 3.15 -7.12 -2.54
C GLY A 53 2.54 -7.48 -3.90
N PHE A 54 3.25 -7.24 -5.02
CA PHE A 54 2.84 -7.76 -6.33
C PHE A 54 3.00 -9.27 -6.38
N VAL A 55 4.14 -9.79 -5.92
CA VAL A 55 4.44 -11.23 -5.92
C VAL A 55 3.35 -11.99 -5.16
N SER A 56 2.97 -11.54 -3.96
CA SER A 56 1.89 -12.17 -3.18
C SER A 56 0.54 -12.14 -3.91
N LYS A 57 0.15 -11.02 -4.54
CA LYS A 57 -1.10 -10.93 -5.30
C LYS A 57 -1.08 -11.77 -6.57
N TYR A 58 0.06 -11.83 -7.24
CA TYR A 58 0.26 -12.62 -8.44
C TYR A 58 0.15 -14.11 -8.16
N TYR A 59 0.77 -14.60 -7.07
CA TYR A 59 0.60 -15.98 -6.63
C TYR A 59 -0.83 -16.29 -6.17
N MET A 60 -1.51 -15.36 -5.49
CA MET A 60 -2.94 -15.50 -5.17
C MET A 60 -3.81 -15.61 -6.42
N LEU A 61 -3.50 -14.84 -7.47
CA LEU A 61 -4.23 -14.86 -8.73
C LEU A 61 -3.98 -16.17 -9.48
N ILE A 62 -2.73 -16.64 -9.57
CA ILE A 62 -2.39 -17.95 -10.15
C ILE A 62 -3.06 -19.08 -9.36
N GLY A 63 -3.02 -19.03 -8.03
CA GLY A 63 -3.68 -20.01 -7.16
C GLY A 63 -5.19 -20.02 -7.34
N GLY A 64 -5.82 -18.84 -7.44
CA GLY A 64 -7.25 -18.70 -7.70
C GLY A 64 -7.66 -19.21 -9.07
N VAL A 65 -6.85 -18.98 -10.12
CA VAL A 65 -7.10 -19.49 -11.47
C VAL A 65 -6.92 -21.02 -11.53
N ARG A 66 -5.89 -21.57 -10.88
CA ARG A 66 -5.69 -23.03 -10.80
C ARG A 66 -6.80 -23.74 -10.02
N MET A 67 -7.30 -23.14 -8.95
CA MET A 67 -8.43 -23.66 -8.18
C MET A 67 -9.77 -23.47 -8.90
N GLY A 68 -9.86 -22.41 -9.73
CA GLY A 68 -11.04 -22.03 -10.51
C GLY A 68 -11.35 -22.90 -11.73
N MET A 69 -10.50 -23.87 -12.09
CA MET A 69 -10.79 -24.82 -13.18
C MET A 69 -12.07 -25.65 -12.96
N ASN A 70 -12.63 -25.66 -11.73
CA ASN A 70 -13.91 -26.31 -11.40
C ASN A 70 -15.08 -25.32 -11.12
N PHE A 71 -14.85 -24.03 -10.87
CA PHE A 71 -15.88 -23.03 -10.53
C PHE A 71 -15.55 -21.67 -11.18
N THR A 72 -15.87 -21.57 -12.47
CA THR A 72 -15.57 -20.43 -13.36
C THR A 72 -15.99 -19.03 -12.86
N PRO A 73 -17.10 -18.82 -12.12
CA PRO A 73 -17.50 -17.49 -11.67
C PRO A 73 -16.59 -16.92 -10.57
N VAL A 74 -16.16 -17.77 -9.64
CA VAL A 74 -15.50 -17.35 -8.39
C VAL A 74 -14.10 -16.76 -8.66
N ALA A 75 -13.39 -17.31 -9.65
CA ALA A 75 -12.07 -16.83 -10.04
C ALA A 75 -12.12 -15.40 -10.60
N TYR A 76 -13.15 -15.04 -11.37
CA TYR A 76 -13.31 -13.70 -11.93
C TYR A 76 -13.64 -12.67 -10.83
N TYR A 77 -14.49 -13.02 -9.87
CA TYR A 77 -14.78 -12.17 -8.71
C TYR A 77 -13.54 -11.97 -7.83
N LEU A 78 -12.75 -13.02 -7.60
CA LEU A 78 -11.50 -12.92 -6.82
C LEU A 78 -10.46 -12.03 -7.52
N ALA A 79 -10.27 -12.20 -8.82
CA ALA A 79 -9.39 -11.34 -9.60
C ALA A 79 -9.84 -9.87 -9.58
N GLY A 80 -11.15 -9.63 -9.75
CA GLY A 80 -11.75 -8.30 -9.64
C GLY A 80 -11.55 -7.68 -8.27
N ALA A 81 -11.80 -8.43 -7.19
CA ALA A 81 -11.61 -7.98 -5.81
C ALA A 81 -10.14 -7.67 -5.49
N LEU A 82 -9.19 -8.44 -6.02
CA LEU A 82 -7.75 -8.22 -5.84
C LEU A 82 -7.26 -6.95 -6.53
N LEU A 83 -7.77 -6.67 -7.74
CA LEU A 83 -7.51 -5.45 -8.48
C LEU A 83 -8.13 -4.24 -7.77
N LEU A 84 -9.41 -4.32 -7.38
CA LEU A 84 -10.11 -3.29 -6.60
C LEU A 84 -9.37 -2.99 -5.29
N SER A 85 -8.93 -4.01 -4.57
CA SER A 85 -8.13 -3.86 -3.35
C SER A 85 -6.81 -3.13 -3.63
N GLY A 86 -6.16 -3.36 -4.77
CA GLY A 86 -4.94 -2.65 -5.17
C GLY A 86 -5.20 -1.17 -5.42
N VAL A 87 -6.23 -0.87 -6.21
CA VAL A 87 -6.65 0.50 -6.52
C VAL A 87 -7.05 1.24 -5.24
N LEU A 88 -7.84 0.62 -4.36
CA LEU A 88 -8.23 1.20 -3.09
C LEU A 88 -7.02 1.49 -2.20
N ASN A 89 -6.02 0.59 -2.13
CA ASN A 89 -4.78 0.87 -1.40
C ASN A 89 -4.07 2.11 -1.94
N ILE A 90 -3.95 2.25 -3.27
CA ILE A 90 -3.36 3.44 -3.88
C ILE A 90 -4.15 4.69 -3.50
N ALA A 91 -5.48 4.65 -3.62
CA ALA A 91 -6.36 5.77 -3.32
C ALA A 91 -6.26 6.23 -1.85
N TYR A 92 -6.09 5.30 -0.91
CA TYR A 92 -5.90 5.64 0.52
C TYR A 92 -4.52 6.22 0.82
N PHE A 93 -3.45 5.69 0.22
CA PHE A 93 -2.09 6.15 0.51
C PHE A 93 -1.68 7.42 -0.26
N TRP A 94 -2.31 7.68 -1.41
CA TRP A 94 -2.01 8.84 -2.24
C TRP A 94 -2.15 10.19 -1.51
N PRO A 95 -3.28 10.50 -0.80
CA PRO A 95 -3.39 11.75 -0.07
C PRO A 95 -2.35 11.89 1.04
N VAL A 96 -1.94 10.80 1.69
CA VAL A 96 -0.89 10.83 2.73
C VAL A 96 0.45 11.23 2.15
N ILE A 97 0.82 10.68 0.98
CA ILE A 97 2.07 11.04 0.29
C ILE A 97 1.98 12.48 -0.21
N TYR A 98 0.86 12.85 -0.84
CA TYR A 98 0.68 14.19 -1.42
C TYR A 98 0.63 15.31 -0.38
N THR A 99 0.03 15.07 0.79
CA THR A 99 0.06 16.06 1.89
C THR A 99 1.41 16.10 2.59
N ALA A 100 2.13 14.98 2.66
CA ALA A 100 3.44 14.97 3.31
C ALA A 100 4.52 15.72 2.51
N PHE A 101 4.51 15.69 1.18
CA PHE A 101 5.46 16.40 0.32
C PHE A 101 5.04 17.85 0.02
#